data_AF-A2Q3M3-F1
#
_entry.id   AF-A2Q3M3-F1
#
_cell.length_a   1.000
_cell.length_b   1.000
_cell.length_c   1.000
_cell.angle_alpha   90.00
_cell.angle_beta   90.00
_cell.angle_gamma   90.00
#
_symmetry.space_group_name_H-M   'P 1'
#
loop_
_entity.id
_entity.type
_entity.pdbx_description
1 polymer ?
#
loop_
_entity_poly.entity_id
_entity_poly.type
_entity_poly.pdbx_seq_one_letter_code
_entity_poly.pdbx_strand_id
1 'polypeptide(L)'
;MNGLDYHFAKINVGVLRMWRTRLIRSNNVRDQIGSISRSAELDYECIAAFLLNRALCEFEFEDVRKLSAELCGRIHPQVLFPVICSKLDRAVDLKNVPEIKACLFSICTSLVVRGWESLSHPLVHSIKRMIETVLLWPCLNADSVSKVQHGCIDCLALMISVELQAEESITDYMPDRVLVIGKKAAGNSIITYVMNQFFNDKEELSSTPELGEDKCESVAAVPLYFRLCMGNVLISTCQKISESCKKLFAAQVLPFLLHSLKFEKRSEIRAACIQVLFSAVYHLRSAVLPYASDLLKISLKSLRKKSEKALSLFNVGLEFFLIDVNQNHCYIEREASWKL
;
A
#
# COMPACT_ATOMS: atom_id res chain seq x y z
N MET A 1 -30.40 -19.70 -24.97
CA MET A 1 -31.03 -20.74 -24.14
C MET A 1 -30.01 -21.23 -23.14
N ASN A 2 -30.42 -21.26 -21.86
CA ASN A 2 -29.77 -21.78 -20.64
C ASN A 2 -28.51 -21.00 -20.20
N GLY A 3 -28.47 -20.18 -19.14
CA GLY A 3 -29.29 -20.16 -17.92
C GLY A 3 -28.45 -20.69 -16.76
N LEU A 4 -27.74 -19.81 -16.05
CA LEU A 4 -27.11 -20.10 -14.76
C LEU A 4 -27.38 -18.92 -13.82
N ASP A 5 -28.22 -19.20 -12.83
CA ASP A 5 -28.79 -18.29 -11.87
C ASP A 5 -27.76 -17.64 -10.95
N TYR A 6 -27.78 -16.31 -10.90
CA TYR A 6 -27.09 -15.50 -9.90
C TYR A 6 -27.91 -15.49 -8.60
N HIS A 7 -27.56 -16.35 -7.64
CA HIS A 7 -28.04 -16.22 -6.27
C HIS A 7 -27.09 -15.33 -5.45
N PHE A 8 -27.36 -14.02 -5.48
CA PHE A 8 -26.82 -13.06 -4.52
C PHE A 8 -27.46 -13.29 -3.14
N ALA A 9 -26.65 -13.61 -2.14
CA ALA A 9 -27.06 -13.52 -0.75
C ALA A 9 -27.22 -12.03 -0.37
N LYS A 10 -28.46 -11.53 -0.40
CA LYS A 10 -28.83 -10.23 0.19
C LYS A 10 -28.55 -10.28 1.69
N ILE A 11 -27.49 -9.60 2.13
CA ILE A 11 -27.29 -9.35 3.57
C ILE A 11 -28.39 -8.40 4.03
N ASN A 12 -29.23 -8.90 4.94
CA ASN A 12 -30.44 -8.24 5.42
C ASN A 12 -30.10 -6.99 6.25
N VAL A 13 -30.73 -5.85 5.95
CA VAL A 13 -30.55 -4.56 6.65
C VAL A 13 -30.81 -4.67 8.17
N GLY A 14 -31.59 -5.65 8.60
CA GLY A 14 -31.78 -5.99 10.01
C GLY A 14 -30.50 -6.44 10.74
N VAL A 15 -29.61 -7.14 10.03
CA VAL A 15 -28.32 -7.61 10.58
C VAL A 15 -27.42 -6.41 10.87
N LEU A 16 -27.28 -5.48 9.91
CA LEU A 16 -26.54 -4.20 10.09
C LEU A 16 -27.02 -3.37 11.30
N ARG A 17 -28.33 -3.35 11.57
CA ARG A 17 -28.89 -2.69 12.77
C ARG A 17 -28.50 -3.39 14.06
N MET A 18 -28.48 -4.73 14.07
CA MET A 18 -28.10 -5.51 15.25
C MET A 18 -26.61 -5.34 15.60
N TRP A 19 -25.74 -5.19 14.58
CA TRP A 19 -24.32 -4.91 14.74
C TRP A 19 -24.05 -3.51 15.34
N ARG A 20 -24.78 -2.47 14.90
CA ARG A 20 -24.61 -1.10 15.42
C ARG A 20 -24.94 -1.02 16.92
N THR A 21 -25.97 -1.73 17.37
CA THR A 21 -26.42 -1.70 18.77
C THR A 21 -25.48 -2.50 19.70
N ARG A 22 -24.84 -3.57 19.21
CA ARG A 22 -23.90 -4.39 20.01
C ARG A 22 -22.50 -3.79 20.12
N LEU A 23 -22.01 -3.08 19.09
CA LEU A 23 -20.70 -2.40 19.16
C LEU A 23 -20.70 -1.25 20.19
N ILE A 24 -21.82 -0.51 20.29
CA ILE A 24 -22.01 0.55 21.30
C ILE A 24 -22.01 -0.05 22.72
N ARG A 25 -22.57 -1.26 22.89
CA ARG A 25 -22.63 -1.94 24.19
C ARG A 25 -21.25 -2.42 24.66
N SER A 26 -20.37 -2.82 23.75
CA SER A 26 -19.00 -3.23 24.08
C SER A 26 -18.10 -2.05 24.49
N ASN A 27 -18.35 -0.84 23.95
CA ASN A 27 -17.62 0.37 24.34
C ASN A 27 -18.04 0.92 25.72
N ASN A 28 -19.26 0.65 26.19
CA ASN A 28 -19.74 1.09 27.51
C ASN A 28 -19.33 0.17 28.68
N VAL A 29 -18.70 -0.98 28.43
CA VAL A 29 -18.25 -1.90 29.50
C VAL A 29 -16.83 -1.56 29.99
N ARG A 30 -16.22 -0.49 29.47
CA ARG A 30 -14.84 -0.09 29.80
C ARG A 30 -14.68 0.62 31.16
N ASP A 31 -15.77 0.88 31.90
CA ASP A 31 -15.76 1.64 33.17
C ASP A 31 -16.02 0.82 34.45
N GLN A 32 -15.85 -0.51 34.45
CA GLN A 32 -15.81 -1.26 35.72
C GLN A 32 -14.59 -2.18 35.81
N ILE A 33 -13.68 -1.78 36.71
CA ILE A 33 -12.41 -2.42 37.03
C ILE A 33 -12.64 -3.71 37.84
N GLY A 34 -11.94 -4.78 37.46
CA GLY A 34 -11.76 -5.97 38.29
C GLY A 34 -11.00 -7.06 37.55
N SER A 35 -9.74 -7.26 37.94
CA SER A 35 -8.79 -8.25 37.42
C SER A 35 -9.38 -9.59 36.97
N ILE A 36 -9.07 -10.03 35.75
CA ILE A 36 -8.61 -11.38 35.40
C ILE A 36 -8.09 -11.35 33.96
N SER A 37 -6.86 -11.85 33.80
CA SER A 37 -6.25 -12.23 32.53
C SER A 37 -7.16 -13.22 31.79
N ARG A 38 -7.90 -12.74 30.80
CA ARG A 38 -8.38 -13.48 29.64
C ARG A 38 -8.36 -12.48 28.50
N SER A 39 -7.60 -12.78 27.46
CA SER A 39 -7.77 -12.15 26.15
C SER A 39 -9.26 -12.06 25.86
N ALA A 40 -9.74 -10.91 25.42
CA ALA A 40 -11.10 -10.79 24.89
C ALA A 40 -11.20 -11.71 23.65
N GLU A 41 -11.49 -12.98 23.90
CA GLU A 41 -11.88 -13.96 22.90
C GLU A 41 -13.11 -13.38 22.24
N LEU A 42 -13.02 -13.15 20.93
CA LEU A 42 -14.21 -12.93 20.13
C LEU A 42 -14.98 -14.24 20.21
N ASP A 43 -16.02 -14.27 21.04
CA ASP A 43 -16.90 -15.43 21.18
C ASP A 43 -17.35 -15.86 19.77
N TYR A 44 -17.37 -17.17 19.49
CA TYR A 44 -17.57 -17.73 18.14
C TYR A 44 -19.04 -17.63 17.68
N GLU A 45 -19.67 -16.47 17.88
CA GLU A 45 -21.09 -16.23 17.62
C GLU A 45 -21.43 -16.12 16.13
N CYS A 46 -20.43 -15.97 15.24
CA CYS A 46 -20.66 -15.98 13.79
C CYS A 46 -19.41 -16.34 12.96
N ILE A 47 -19.64 -16.69 11.68
CA ILE A 47 -18.60 -17.06 10.72
C ILE A 47 -17.52 -15.97 10.59
N ALA A 48 -17.91 -14.69 10.62
CA ALA A 48 -16.96 -13.58 10.54
C ALA A 48 -16.00 -13.55 11.74
N ALA A 49 -16.51 -13.74 12.96
CA ALA A 49 -15.70 -13.81 14.17
C ALA A 49 -14.76 -15.03 14.14
N PHE A 50 -15.27 -16.18 13.69
CA PHE A 50 -14.45 -17.38 13.49
C PHE A 50 -13.28 -17.14 12.51
N LEU A 51 -13.56 -16.56 11.34
CA LEU A 51 -12.52 -16.25 10.35
C LEU A 51 -11.49 -15.24 10.88
N LEU A 52 -11.94 -14.19 11.57
CA LEU A 52 -11.05 -13.18 12.15
C LEU A 52 -10.15 -13.77 13.24
N ASN A 53 -10.69 -14.65 14.09
CA ASN A 53 -9.91 -15.36 15.10
C ASN A 53 -8.84 -16.24 14.46
N ARG A 54 -9.18 -17.01 13.43
CA ARG A 54 -8.22 -17.86 12.72
C ARG A 54 -7.16 -17.04 11.99
N ALA A 55 -7.55 -15.95 11.33
CA ALA A 55 -6.62 -15.07 10.63
C ALA A 55 -5.56 -14.46 11.57
N LEU A 56 -5.95 -14.12 12.80
CA LEU A 56 -5.11 -13.38 13.76
C LEU A 56 -4.48 -14.27 14.85
N CYS A 57 -4.79 -15.57 14.88
CA CYS A 57 -4.25 -16.48 15.88
C CYS A 57 -2.77 -16.79 15.58
N GLU A 58 -1.88 -16.47 16.53
CA GLU A 58 -0.43 -16.69 16.36
C GLU A 58 -0.05 -18.17 16.17
N PHE A 59 -0.81 -19.07 16.79
CA PHE A 59 -0.59 -20.51 16.77
C PHE A 59 -1.24 -21.24 15.58
N GLU A 60 -2.01 -20.53 14.77
CA GLU A 60 -2.65 -21.11 13.58
C GLU A 60 -1.62 -21.28 12.43
N PHE A 61 -1.79 -22.32 11.63
CA PHE A 61 -0.96 -22.57 10.45
C PHE A 61 -0.96 -21.37 9.50
N GLU A 62 0.19 -21.05 8.91
CA GLU A 62 0.34 -19.87 8.07
C GLU A 62 -0.64 -19.84 6.89
N ASP A 63 -0.86 -20.97 6.23
CA ASP A 63 -1.79 -21.07 5.09
C ASP A 63 -3.25 -20.86 5.53
N VAL A 64 -3.61 -21.35 6.72
CA VAL A 64 -4.95 -21.12 7.28
C VAL A 64 -5.13 -19.66 7.65
N ARG A 65 -4.11 -19.00 8.22
CA ARG A 65 -4.17 -17.56 8.51
C ARG A 65 -4.38 -16.77 7.24
N LYS A 66 -3.61 -17.06 6.19
CA LYS A 66 -3.72 -16.40 4.88
C LYS A 66 -5.11 -16.59 4.27
N LEU A 67 -5.61 -17.82 4.21
CA LEU A 67 -6.94 -18.11 3.69
C LEU A 67 -8.03 -17.41 4.50
N SER A 68 -7.94 -17.47 5.82
CA SER A 68 -8.91 -16.81 6.71
C SER A 68 -8.87 -15.29 6.54
N ALA A 69 -7.68 -14.70 6.39
CA ALA A 69 -7.50 -13.29 6.10
C ALA A 69 -8.08 -12.89 4.73
N GLU A 70 -7.94 -13.74 3.70
CA GLU A 70 -8.58 -13.53 2.39
C GLU A 70 -10.10 -13.45 2.53
N LEU A 71 -10.68 -14.44 3.21
CA LEU A 71 -12.12 -14.53 3.41
C LEU A 71 -12.63 -13.35 4.24
N CYS A 72 -11.87 -12.93 5.25
CA CYS A 72 -12.16 -11.70 5.99
C CYS A 72 -12.20 -10.48 5.08
N GLY A 73 -11.27 -10.36 4.12
CA GLY A 73 -11.22 -9.24 3.18
C GLY A 73 -12.48 -9.08 2.32
N ARG A 74 -13.28 -10.14 2.15
CA ARG A 74 -14.56 -10.10 1.42
C ARG A 74 -15.72 -9.53 2.24
N ILE A 75 -15.56 -9.43 3.56
CA ILE A 75 -16.53 -8.80 4.47
C ILE A 75 -16.66 -7.31 4.11
N HIS A 76 -17.85 -6.75 4.29
CA HIS A 76 -18.11 -5.33 4.00
C HIS A 76 -17.20 -4.40 4.83
N PRO A 77 -16.62 -3.31 4.26
CA PRO A 77 -15.60 -2.50 4.94
C PRO A 77 -16.11 -1.84 6.23
N GLN A 78 -17.38 -1.45 6.27
CA GLN A 78 -18.02 -0.92 7.48
C GLN A 78 -18.02 -1.89 8.68
N VAL A 79 -17.88 -3.19 8.44
CA VAL A 79 -17.79 -4.22 9.48
C VAL A 79 -16.32 -4.65 9.67
N LEU A 80 -15.61 -4.87 8.57
CA LEU A 80 -14.23 -5.35 8.57
C LEU A 80 -13.25 -4.34 9.17
N PHE A 81 -13.27 -3.09 8.70
CA PHE A 81 -12.23 -2.12 9.00
C PHE A 81 -12.19 -1.67 10.46
N PRO A 82 -13.31 -1.51 11.19
CA PRO A 82 -13.26 -1.24 12.62
C PRO A 82 -12.47 -2.30 13.40
N VAL A 83 -12.64 -3.58 13.06
CA VAL A 83 -11.94 -4.68 13.74
C VAL A 83 -10.48 -4.76 13.29
N ILE A 84 -10.24 -4.78 11.97
CA ILE A 84 -8.88 -4.89 11.43
C ILE A 84 -8.04 -3.67 11.80
N CYS A 85 -8.59 -2.46 11.81
CA CYS A 85 -7.85 -1.26 12.21
C CYS A 85 -7.42 -1.34 13.67
N SER A 86 -8.31 -1.75 14.59
CA SER A 86 -7.95 -1.93 16.00
C SER A 86 -6.91 -3.04 16.22
N LYS A 87 -6.99 -4.13 15.46
CA LYS A 87 -6.03 -5.23 15.55
C LYS A 87 -4.68 -4.86 14.96
N LEU A 88 -4.66 -4.17 13.82
CA LEU A 88 -3.45 -3.68 13.17
C LEU A 88 -2.72 -2.69 14.08
N ASP A 89 -3.43 -1.77 14.73
CA ASP A 89 -2.86 -0.76 15.65
C ASP A 89 -2.09 -1.43 16.78
N ARG A 90 -2.77 -2.32 17.50
CA ARG A 90 -2.16 -3.14 18.55
C ARG A 90 -0.99 -3.99 18.03
N ALA A 91 -1.13 -4.58 16.84
CA ALA A 91 -0.10 -5.44 16.27
C ALA A 91 1.15 -4.64 15.87
N VAL A 92 0.99 -3.40 15.40
CA VAL A 92 2.08 -2.46 15.11
C VAL A 92 2.80 -2.09 16.41
N ASP A 93 2.08 -1.71 17.46
CA ASP A 93 2.67 -1.38 18.76
C ASP A 93 3.48 -2.53 19.36
N LEU A 94 2.94 -3.75 19.27
CA LEU A 94 3.58 -4.97 19.76
C LEU A 94 4.60 -5.57 18.80
N LYS A 95 4.76 -5.00 17.60
CA LYS A 95 5.57 -5.55 16.50
C LYS A 95 5.22 -7.00 16.15
N ASN A 96 3.94 -7.37 16.25
CA ASN A 96 3.44 -8.70 15.94
C ASN A 96 3.33 -8.90 14.41
N VAL A 97 4.42 -9.38 13.81
CA VAL A 97 4.56 -9.58 12.37
C VAL A 97 3.44 -10.45 11.76
N PRO A 98 3.08 -11.64 12.32
CA PRO A 98 1.98 -12.44 11.81
C PRO A 98 0.64 -11.71 11.78
N GLU A 99 0.26 -11.02 12.86
CA GLU A 99 -1.01 -10.28 12.92
C GLU A 99 -1.02 -9.13 11.89
N ILE A 100 0.08 -8.37 11.76
CA ILE A 100 0.18 -7.29 10.76
C ILE A 100 0.00 -7.85 9.36
N LYS A 101 0.66 -8.96 9.02
CA LYS A 101 0.51 -9.60 7.70
C LYS A 101 -0.93 -10.02 7.43
N ALA A 102 -1.60 -10.64 8.40
CA ALA A 102 -2.99 -11.04 8.27
C ALA A 102 -3.92 -9.83 8.06
N CYS A 103 -3.73 -8.75 8.84
CA CYS A 103 -4.47 -7.51 8.66
C CYS A 103 -4.25 -6.89 7.28
N LEU A 104 -3.00 -6.76 6.84
CA LEU A 104 -2.67 -6.23 5.51
C LEU A 104 -3.29 -7.08 4.41
N PHE A 105 -3.23 -8.42 4.52
CA PHE A 105 -3.84 -9.31 3.55
C PHE A 105 -5.35 -9.11 3.45
N SER A 106 -6.07 -9.03 4.58
CA SER A 106 -7.51 -8.71 4.59
C SER A 106 -7.81 -7.34 3.98
N ILE A 107 -7.00 -6.32 4.26
CA ILE A 107 -7.18 -4.97 3.68
C ILE A 107 -6.97 -5.01 2.17
N CYS A 108 -5.87 -5.62 1.70
CA CYS A 108 -5.57 -5.76 0.28
C CYS A 108 -6.67 -6.52 -0.46
N THR A 109 -7.16 -7.64 0.09
CA THR A 109 -8.30 -8.36 -0.50
C THR A 109 -9.55 -7.49 -0.53
N SER A 110 -9.81 -6.70 0.51
CA SER A 110 -10.96 -5.77 0.53
C SER A 110 -10.84 -4.67 -0.54
N LEU A 111 -9.64 -4.16 -0.77
CA LEU A 111 -9.35 -3.20 -1.85
C LEU A 111 -9.57 -3.84 -3.23
N VAL A 112 -9.10 -5.07 -3.43
CA VAL A 112 -9.27 -5.79 -4.71
C VAL A 112 -10.76 -6.12 -4.98
N VAL A 113 -11.48 -6.58 -3.97
CA VAL A 113 -12.87 -7.05 -4.14
C VAL A 113 -13.87 -5.90 -4.25
N ARG A 114 -13.64 -4.80 -3.53
CA ARG A 114 -14.62 -3.70 -3.41
C ARG A 114 -14.12 -2.36 -3.93
N GLY A 115 -12.86 -2.26 -4.33
CA GLY A 115 -12.27 -1.07 -4.91
C GLY A 115 -12.52 0.17 -4.06
N TRP A 116 -13.12 1.18 -4.69
CA TRP A 116 -13.35 2.50 -4.11
C TRP A 116 -14.23 2.47 -2.85
N GLU A 117 -15.16 1.51 -2.70
CA GLU A 117 -15.96 1.37 -1.47
C GLU A 117 -15.07 1.12 -0.25
N SER A 118 -14.03 0.30 -0.41
CA SER A 118 -13.02 0.09 0.63
C SER A 118 -12.15 1.33 0.80
N LEU A 119 -11.62 1.88 -0.30
CA LEU A 119 -10.66 2.99 -0.23
C LEU A 119 -11.26 4.29 0.36
N SER A 120 -12.55 4.54 0.11
CA SER A 120 -13.26 5.73 0.62
C SER A 120 -13.67 5.63 2.10
N HIS A 121 -13.44 4.48 2.74
CA HIS A 121 -13.80 4.29 4.14
C HIS A 121 -12.94 5.18 5.07
N PRO A 122 -13.51 5.89 6.07
CA PRO A 122 -12.77 6.85 6.90
C PRO A 122 -11.54 6.28 7.63
N LEU A 123 -11.60 5.00 8.04
CA LEU A 123 -10.49 4.32 8.71
C LEU A 123 -9.29 4.03 7.81
N VAL A 124 -9.40 4.19 6.48
CA VAL A 124 -8.25 4.04 5.58
C VAL A 124 -7.14 5.04 5.92
N HIS A 125 -7.50 6.23 6.40
CA HIS A 125 -6.51 7.21 6.86
C HIS A 125 -5.68 6.66 8.04
N SER A 126 -6.33 6.03 9.03
CA SER A 126 -5.64 5.39 10.15
C SER A 126 -4.81 4.19 9.69
N ILE A 127 -5.33 3.39 8.77
CA ILE A 127 -4.60 2.26 8.16
C ILE A 127 -3.32 2.76 7.48
N LYS A 128 -3.40 3.83 6.70
CA LYS A 128 -2.25 4.45 6.06
C LYS A 128 -1.20 4.90 7.08
N ARG A 129 -1.60 5.55 8.18
CA ARG A 129 -0.67 5.96 9.26
C ARG A 129 0.04 4.78 9.92
N MET A 130 -0.66 3.65 10.12
CA MET A 130 -0.06 2.43 10.65
C MET A 130 0.92 1.81 9.65
N ILE A 131 0.57 1.79 8.37
CA ILE A 131 1.48 1.38 7.29
C ILE A 131 2.75 2.24 7.29
N GLU A 132 2.62 3.56 7.39
CA GLU A 132 3.76 4.48 7.47
C GLU A 132 4.66 4.16 8.68
N THR A 133 4.05 3.89 9.83
CA THR A 133 4.78 3.54 11.07
C THR A 133 5.63 2.29 10.87
N VAL A 134 5.08 1.26 10.20
CA VAL A 134 5.81 0.03 9.88
C VAL A 134 6.93 0.27 8.86
N LEU A 135 6.67 1.08 7.83
CA LEU A 135 7.69 1.46 6.84
C LEU A 135 8.83 2.27 7.47
N LEU A 136 8.57 2.96 8.58
CA LEU A 136 9.57 3.68 9.37
C LEU A 136 10.37 2.78 10.31
N TRP A 137 10.06 1.49 10.45
CA TRP A 137 10.84 0.61 11.32
C TRP A 137 12.26 0.39 10.80
N PRO A 138 13.26 0.37 11.70
CA PRO A 138 14.63 0.10 11.30
C PRO A 138 14.79 -1.38 10.92
N CYS A 139 15.44 -1.65 9.80
CA CYS A 139 15.66 -3.01 9.28
C CYS A 139 16.81 -3.74 10.02
N LEU A 140 16.74 -3.83 11.36
CA LEU A 140 17.80 -4.42 12.18
C LEU A 140 17.83 -5.96 12.10
N ASN A 141 16.68 -6.60 11.82
CA ASN A 141 16.53 -8.05 11.61
C ASN A 141 15.92 -8.31 10.23
N ALA A 142 16.77 -8.70 9.27
CA ALA A 142 16.54 -8.49 7.84
C ALA A 142 15.37 -9.29 7.21
N ASP A 143 14.87 -10.37 7.83
CA ASP A 143 13.92 -11.26 7.13
C ASP A 143 12.44 -11.07 7.52
N SER A 144 12.12 -10.80 8.79
CA SER A 144 10.71 -10.68 9.22
C SER A 144 10.13 -9.28 8.99
N VAL A 145 10.89 -8.23 9.34
CA VAL A 145 10.49 -6.82 9.19
C VAL A 145 10.37 -6.45 7.71
N SER A 146 11.34 -6.87 6.88
CA SER A 146 11.32 -6.62 5.43
C SER A 146 10.09 -7.22 4.75
N LYS A 147 9.67 -8.43 5.13
CA LYS A 147 8.46 -9.07 4.61
C LYS A 147 7.19 -8.28 4.94
N VAL A 148 7.11 -7.68 6.12
CA VAL A 148 5.96 -6.83 6.48
C VAL A 148 6.01 -5.51 5.73
N GLN A 149 7.18 -4.88 5.63
CA GLN A 149 7.36 -3.65 4.86
C GLN A 149 7.01 -3.85 3.38
N HIS A 150 7.32 -5.00 2.81
CA HIS A 150 6.89 -5.35 1.45
C HIS A 150 5.37 -5.47 1.34
N GLY A 151 4.71 -6.10 2.32
CA GLY A 151 3.24 -6.11 2.40
C GLY A 151 2.63 -4.71 2.52
N CYS A 152 3.29 -3.80 3.24
CA CYS A 152 2.92 -2.39 3.33
C CYS A 152 3.07 -1.65 1.99
N ILE A 153 4.18 -1.88 1.28
CA ILE A 153 4.44 -1.34 -0.06
C ILE A 153 3.34 -1.78 -1.03
N ASP A 154 3.01 -3.07 -1.03
CA ASP A 154 1.97 -3.64 -1.86
C ASP A 154 0.57 -3.11 -1.54
N CYS A 155 0.28 -2.89 -0.26
CA CYS A 155 -0.99 -2.31 0.17
C CYS A 155 -1.14 -0.88 -0.37
N LEU A 156 -0.11 -0.03 -0.25
CA LEU A 156 -0.12 1.31 -0.82
C LEU A 156 -0.21 1.29 -2.35
N ALA A 157 0.48 0.37 -3.01
CA ALA A 157 0.41 0.22 -4.46
C ALA A 157 -1.01 -0.14 -4.93
N LEU A 158 -1.70 -1.04 -4.23
CA LEU A 158 -3.10 -1.38 -4.48
C LEU A 158 -4.03 -0.19 -4.21
N MET A 159 -3.79 0.58 -3.16
CA MET A 159 -4.57 1.79 -2.89
C MET A 159 -4.45 2.81 -4.04
N ILE A 160 -3.26 3.01 -4.60
CA ILE A 160 -3.06 3.85 -5.81
C ILE A 160 -3.82 3.28 -7.00
N SER A 161 -3.72 1.97 -7.24
CA SER A 161 -4.45 1.32 -8.35
C SER A 161 -5.96 1.54 -8.24
N VAL A 162 -6.52 1.41 -7.04
CA VAL A 162 -7.95 1.65 -6.78
C VAL A 162 -8.31 3.13 -6.93
N GLU A 163 -7.46 4.05 -6.47
CA GLU A 163 -7.63 5.50 -6.63
C GLU A 163 -7.74 5.86 -8.12
N LEU A 164 -6.84 5.33 -8.96
CA LEU A 164 -6.80 5.60 -10.40
C LEU A 164 -7.97 4.97 -11.16
N GLN A 165 -8.39 3.76 -10.79
CA GLN A 165 -9.59 3.13 -11.37
C GLN A 165 -10.84 3.97 -11.10
N ALA A 166 -10.96 4.57 -9.91
CA ALA A 166 -12.06 5.48 -9.61
C ALA A 166 -11.99 6.75 -10.46
N GLU A 167 -10.81 7.34 -10.64
CA GLU A 167 -10.62 8.53 -11.48
C GLU A 167 -10.92 8.29 -12.97
N GLU A 168 -10.50 7.14 -13.50
CA GLU A 168 -10.82 6.69 -14.86
C GLU A 168 -12.33 6.57 -15.06
N SER A 169 -13.02 5.91 -14.13
CA SER A 169 -14.47 5.73 -14.20
C SER A 169 -15.25 7.05 -14.13
N ILE A 170 -14.71 8.11 -13.54
CA ILE A 170 -15.35 9.43 -13.54
C ILE A 170 -15.10 10.12 -14.89
N THR A 171 -13.89 9.99 -15.42
CA THR A 171 -13.46 10.62 -16.67
C THR A 171 -14.23 10.09 -17.87
N ASP A 172 -14.54 8.80 -17.90
CA ASP A 172 -15.34 8.15 -18.96
C ASP A 172 -16.80 8.62 -18.99
N TYR A 173 -17.35 9.04 -17.84
CA TYR A 173 -18.76 9.43 -17.76
C TYR A 173 -18.97 10.94 -17.93
N MET A 174 -18.00 11.80 -17.59
CA MET A 174 -18.14 13.26 -17.68
C MET A 174 -16.78 13.99 -17.88
N PRO A 175 -16.35 14.27 -19.13
CA PRO A 175 -15.07 14.94 -19.41
C PRO A 175 -14.99 16.41 -18.93
N ASP A 176 -16.12 17.10 -18.75
CA ASP A 176 -16.16 18.55 -18.49
C ASP A 176 -16.08 18.97 -17.00
N ARG A 177 -16.18 18.04 -16.04
CA ARG A 177 -16.13 18.36 -14.58
C ARG A 177 -14.74 18.21 -13.94
N VAL A 178 -13.75 17.78 -14.72
CA VAL A 178 -12.40 17.38 -14.29
C VAL A 178 -11.65 18.50 -13.55
N LEU A 179 -11.86 19.76 -13.93
CA LEU A 179 -11.14 20.92 -13.37
C LEU A 179 -11.54 21.30 -11.94
N VAL A 180 -12.75 20.93 -11.49
CA VAL A 180 -13.28 21.36 -10.18
C VAL A 180 -13.05 20.32 -9.08
N ILE A 181 -12.99 19.03 -9.44
CA ILE A 181 -12.76 17.93 -8.48
C ILE A 181 -11.26 17.73 -8.19
N GLY A 182 -10.40 17.89 -9.21
CA GLY A 182 -8.94 17.75 -9.06
C GLY A 182 -8.30 18.70 -8.04
N LYS A 183 -8.89 19.89 -7.80
CA LYS A 183 -8.41 20.85 -6.79
C LYS A 183 -8.82 20.53 -5.36
N LYS A 184 -9.90 19.76 -5.13
CA LYS A 184 -10.35 19.37 -3.78
C LYS A 184 -9.77 18.03 -3.31
N ALA A 185 -9.41 17.14 -4.24
CA ALA A 185 -8.86 15.81 -3.96
C ALA A 185 -7.34 15.79 -3.73
N ALA A 186 -6.60 16.81 -4.18
CA ALA A 186 -5.13 16.86 -4.10
C ALA A 186 -4.56 16.71 -2.68
N GLY A 187 -5.32 17.08 -1.63
CA GLY A 187 -4.89 16.93 -0.23
C GLY A 187 -4.92 15.48 0.31
N ASN A 188 -5.69 14.59 -0.32
CA ASN A 188 -5.89 13.21 0.15
C ASN A 188 -5.42 12.13 -0.85
N SER A 189 -4.86 12.54 -1.99
CA SER A 189 -4.42 11.61 -3.02
C SER A 189 -3.23 10.76 -2.55
N ILE A 190 -3.31 9.45 -2.73
CA ILE A 190 -2.31 8.49 -2.23
C ILE A 190 -1.09 8.52 -3.16
N ILE A 191 -1.32 8.59 -4.47
CA ILE A 191 -0.22 8.73 -5.44
C ILE A 191 0.54 10.04 -5.24
N THR A 192 -0.18 11.16 -5.04
CA THR A 192 0.45 12.46 -4.75
C THR A 192 1.26 12.40 -3.46
N TYR A 193 0.72 11.77 -2.42
CA TYR A 193 1.43 11.57 -1.16
C TYR A 193 2.73 10.77 -1.34
N VAL A 194 2.68 9.63 -2.03
CA VAL A 194 3.86 8.77 -2.27
C VAL A 194 4.94 9.53 -3.05
N MET A 195 4.54 10.26 -4.09
CA MET A 195 5.45 11.09 -4.89
C MET A 195 6.14 12.18 -4.05
N ASN A 196 5.35 12.87 -3.21
CA ASN A 196 5.89 13.90 -2.31
C ASN A 196 6.88 13.31 -1.30
N GLN A 197 6.56 12.16 -0.70
CA GLN A 197 7.47 11.50 0.25
C GLN A 197 8.75 11.01 -0.42
N PHE A 198 8.67 10.51 -1.66
CA PHE A 198 9.84 10.00 -2.38
C PHE A 198 10.91 11.08 -2.61
N PHE A 199 10.50 12.31 -2.94
CA PHE A 199 11.40 13.45 -3.20
C PHE A 199 11.39 14.50 -2.09
N ASN A 200 10.98 14.14 -0.87
CA ASN A 200 10.98 15.08 0.25
C ASN A 200 12.43 15.38 0.68
N ASP A 201 13.01 16.41 0.06
CA ASP A 201 14.28 17.04 0.40
C ASP A 201 14.01 18.27 1.28
N LYS A 202 13.29 18.11 2.39
CA LYS A 202 13.50 19.03 3.50
C LYS A 202 14.94 18.80 3.94
N GLU A 203 15.86 19.56 3.36
CA GLU A 203 17.26 19.58 3.73
C GLU A 203 17.32 19.71 5.25
N GLU A 204 18.11 18.86 5.90
CA GLU A 204 18.70 19.23 7.18
C GLU A 204 19.39 20.57 6.94
N LEU A 205 18.72 21.67 7.30
CA LEU A 205 19.38 22.94 7.47
C LEU A 205 20.42 22.69 8.57
N SER A 206 21.65 22.48 8.11
CA SER A 206 22.86 22.67 8.89
C SER A 206 22.98 24.16 9.18
N SER A 207 22.08 24.69 10.00
CA SER A 207 22.29 25.96 10.67
C SER A 207 22.90 25.66 12.03
N THR A 208 24.18 25.99 12.15
CA THR A 208 24.87 26.31 13.39
C THR A 208 23.92 26.95 14.41
N PRO A 209 24.00 26.60 15.72
CA PRO A 209 23.04 27.06 16.70
C PRO A 209 23.34 28.53 17.03
N GLU A 210 22.58 29.45 16.43
CA GLU A 210 22.46 30.80 16.97
C GLU A 210 21.26 30.82 17.93
N LEU A 211 21.57 31.22 19.17
CA LEU A 211 20.61 31.38 20.25
C LEU A 211 19.44 32.27 19.83
N GLY A 212 18.23 31.74 19.97
CA GLY A 212 16.99 32.52 19.89
C GLY A 212 15.79 31.59 19.93
N GLU A 213 15.15 31.51 21.09
CA GLU A 213 13.90 30.77 21.28
C GLU A 213 12.83 31.26 20.30
N ASP A 214 12.36 30.36 19.42
CA ASP A 214 10.96 30.29 19.04
C ASP A 214 10.60 28.91 18.49
N LYS A 215 9.50 28.36 18.97
CA LYS A 215 9.01 27.00 18.66
C LYS A 215 8.60 26.89 17.20
N CYS A 216 9.56 26.57 16.34
CA CYS A 216 9.29 26.03 15.01
C CYS A 216 9.46 24.51 15.10
N GLU A 217 8.36 23.75 15.00
CA GLU A 217 8.42 22.30 14.81
C GLU A 217 9.17 22.02 13.50
N SER A 218 10.50 21.87 13.60
CA SER A 218 11.32 21.43 12.48
C SER A 218 10.86 20.02 12.11
N VAL A 219 10.08 19.90 11.04
CA VAL A 219 9.68 18.60 10.50
C VAL A 219 10.96 17.88 10.10
N ALA A 220 11.38 16.93 10.92
CA ALA A 220 12.59 16.13 10.70
C ALA A 220 12.59 15.56 9.27
N ALA A 221 13.76 15.61 8.63
CA ALA A 221 13.92 15.07 7.29
C ALA A 221 13.49 13.60 7.26
N VAL A 222 12.73 13.23 6.23
CA VAL A 222 12.22 11.87 6.09
C VAL A 222 13.39 10.91 5.89
N PRO A 223 13.48 9.80 6.67
CA PRO A 223 14.61 8.89 6.57
C PRO A 223 14.77 8.30 5.16
N LEU A 224 16.01 8.10 4.73
CA LEU A 224 16.32 7.63 3.38
C LEU A 224 15.61 6.31 3.03
N TYR A 225 15.63 5.33 3.93
CA TYR A 225 14.99 4.02 3.68
C TYR A 225 13.48 4.14 3.44
N PHE A 226 12.80 5.04 4.15
CA PHE A 226 11.37 5.30 3.94
C PHE A 226 11.11 5.91 2.57
N ARG A 227 11.96 6.84 2.12
CA ARG A 227 11.89 7.38 0.75
C ARG A 227 12.09 6.28 -0.29
N LEU A 228 13.04 5.37 -0.06
CA LEU A 228 13.23 4.20 -0.94
C LEU A 228 12.00 3.28 -0.96
N CYS A 229 11.31 3.09 0.18
CA CYS A 229 10.03 2.38 0.19
C CYS A 229 8.98 3.05 -0.72
N MET A 230 8.93 4.38 -0.77
CA MET A 230 8.02 5.09 -1.69
C MET A 230 8.37 4.86 -3.16
N GLY A 231 9.66 4.79 -3.50
CA GLY A 231 10.11 4.34 -4.82
C GLY A 231 9.61 2.92 -5.12
N ASN A 232 9.72 2.00 -4.16
CA ASN A 232 9.23 0.63 -4.30
C ASN A 232 7.70 0.54 -4.42
N VAL A 233 6.94 1.45 -3.79
CA VAL A 233 5.50 1.57 -4.01
C VAL A 233 5.20 1.86 -5.47
N LEU A 234 5.89 2.83 -6.08
CA LEU A 234 5.71 3.15 -7.50
C LEU A 234 6.10 1.99 -8.42
N ILE A 235 7.17 1.24 -8.09
CA ILE A 235 7.55 0.01 -8.81
C ILE A 235 6.44 -1.05 -8.72
N SER A 236 5.95 -1.32 -7.51
CA SER A 236 4.86 -2.30 -7.30
C SER A 236 3.57 -1.87 -8.00
N THR A 237 3.25 -0.56 -8.03
CA THR A 237 2.13 -0.04 -8.82
C THR A 237 2.32 -0.29 -10.31
N CYS A 238 3.51 -0.03 -10.89
CA CYS A 238 3.79 -0.35 -12.30
C CYS A 238 3.47 -1.81 -12.63
N GLN A 239 3.83 -2.74 -11.75
CA GLN A 239 3.63 -4.18 -11.93
C GLN A 239 2.15 -4.60 -11.87
N LYS A 240 1.38 -3.98 -10.96
CA LYS A 240 0.04 -4.47 -10.56
C LYS A 240 -1.13 -3.65 -11.12
N ILE A 241 -0.85 -2.51 -11.74
CA ILE A 241 -1.91 -1.64 -12.27
C ILE A 241 -2.64 -2.29 -13.47
N SER A 242 -3.96 -2.08 -13.52
CA SER A 242 -4.79 -2.55 -14.64
C SER A 242 -4.42 -1.85 -15.94
N GLU A 243 -4.65 -2.53 -17.07
CA GLU A 243 -4.28 -2.01 -18.40
C GLU A 243 -4.93 -0.66 -18.72
N SER A 244 -6.17 -0.45 -18.28
CA SER A 244 -6.93 0.78 -18.48
C SER A 244 -6.24 1.98 -17.80
N CYS A 245 -5.79 1.82 -16.56
CA CYS A 245 -5.19 2.89 -15.77
C CYS A 245 -3.71 3.19 -16.10
N LYS A 246 -3.04 2.39 -16.93
CA LYS A 246 -1.60 2.57 -17.24
C LYS A 246 -1.27 3.95 -17.80
N LYS A 247 -2.14 4.48 -18.67
CA LYS A 247 -1.95 5.81 -19.27
C LYS A 247 -2.08 6.93 -18.22
N LEU A 248 -3.07 6.83 -17.34
CA LEU A 248 -3.29 7.80 -16.27
C LEU A 248 -2.12 7.80 -15.28
N PHE A 249 -1.67 6.62 -14.85
CA PHE A 249 -0.50 6.51 -13.97
C PHE A 249 0.76 7.08 -14.63
N ALA A 250 1.03 6.73 -15.89
CA ALA A 250 2.17 7.26 -16.64
C ALA A 250 2.14 8.80 -16.71
N ALA A 251 0.95 9.37 -16.97
CA ALA A 251 0.76 10.81 -17.07
C ALA A 251 0.98 11.55 -15.75
N GLN A 252 0.59 10.95 -14.61
CA GLN A 252 0.78 11.56 -13.30
C GLN A 252 2.21 11.40 -12.78
N VAL A 253 2.87 10.26 -13.02
CA VAL A 253 4.14 9.91 -12.39
C VAL A 253 5.35 10.30 -13.23
N LEU A 254 5.37 9.96 -14.53
CA LEU A 254 6.58 10.06 -15.34
C LEU A 254 7.10 11.50 -15.52
N PRO A 255 6.26 12.51 -15.81
CA PRO A 255 6.75 13.89 -15.93
C PRO A 255 7.47 14.37 -14.67
N PHE A 256 6.92 14.04 -13.49
CA PHE A 256 7.50 14.42 -12.22
C PHE A 256 8.83 13.71 -11.97
N LEU A 257 8.91 12.39 -12.17
CA LEU A 257 10.16 11.64 -12.01
C LEU A 257 11.26 12.17 -12.95
N LEU A 258 10.93 12.40 -14.22
CA LEU A 258 11.85 12.92 -15.22
C LEU A 258 12.36 14.33 -14.86
N HIS A 259 11.49 15.16 -14.30
CA HIS A 259 11.84 16.49 -13.82
C HIS A 259 12.73 16.41 -12.58
N SER A 260 12.30 15.71 -11.53
CA SER A 260 13.01 15.62 -10.25
C SER A 260 14.39 14.98 -10.38
N LEU A 261 14.57 13.99 -11.27
CA LEU A 261 15.87 13.36 -11.52
C LEU A 261 16.93 14.34 -12.05
N LYS A 262 16.54 15.48 -12.65
CA LYS A 262 17.49 16.50 -13.11
C LYS A 262 18.14 17.25 -11.94
N PHE A 263 17.44 17.38 -10.81
CA PHE A 263 17.85 18.19 -9.67
C PHE A 263 18.29 17.35 -8.46
N GLU A 264 17.81 16.12 -8.35
CA GLU A 264 18.15 15.21 -7.26
C GLU A 264 19.66 14.93 -7.22
N LYS A 265 20.28 15.16 -6.06
CA LYS A 265 21.72 15.03 -5.82
C LYS A 265 22.08 13.70 -5.14
N ARG A 266 21.18 13.13 -4.34
CA ARG A 266 21.42 11.89 -3.57
C ARG A 266 21.46 10.68 -4.50
N SER A 267 22.60 10.01 -4.58
CA SER A 267 22.81 8.88 -5.50
C SER A 267 21.77 7.76 -5.38
N GLU A 268 21.32 7.50 -4.15
CA GLU A 268 20.39 6.45 -3.77
C GLU A 268 18.98 6.75 -4.29
N ILE A 269 18.50 7.99 -4.09
CA ILE A 269 17.20 8.43 -4.62
C ILE A 269 17.24 8.52 -6.15
N ARG A 270 18.36 8.97 -6.73
CA ARG A 270 18.55 8.94 -8.19
C ARG A 270 18.46 7.51 -8.73
N ALA A 271 19.12 6.56 -8.09
CA ALA A 271 19.11 5.16 -8.50
C ALA A 271 17.70 4.56 -8.39
N ALA A 272 17.00 4.79 -7.27
CA ALA A 272 15.62 4.36 -7.09
C ALA A 272 14.68 5.00 -8.13
N CYS A 273 14.83 6.29 -8.43
CA CYS A 273 14.04 6.96 -9.46
C CYS A 273 14.28 6.35 -10.84
N ILE A 274 15.53 6.02 -11.17
CA ILE A 274 15.86 5.31 -12.41
C ILE A 274 15.19 3.94 -12.43
N GLN A 275 15.23 3.18 -11.33
CA GLN A 275 14.55 1.88 -11.23
C GLN A 275 13.05 2.01 -11.49
N VAL A 276 12.37 3.00 -10.89
CA VAL A 276 10.94 3.27 -11.16
C VAL A 276 10.70 3.54 -12.65
N LEU A 277 11.54 4.37 -13.29
CA LEU A 277 11.41 4.67 -14.71
C LEU A 277 11.59 3.42 -15.59
N PHE A 278 12.54 2.54 -15.27
CA PHE A 278 12.73 1.28 -16.00
C PHE A 278 11.56 0.30 -15.79
N SER A 279 11.07 0.15 -14.55
CA SER A 279 9.86 -0.62 -14.26
C SER A 279 8.65 -0.07 -15.02
N ALA A 280 8.53 1.25 -15.14
CA ALA A 280 7.48 1.87 -15.92
C ALA A 280 7.58 1.54 -17.41
N VAL A 281 8.79 1.60 -18.00
CA VAL A 281 9.00 1.20 -19.41
C VAL A 281 8.60 -0.25 -19.63
N TYR A 282 8.96 -1.15 -18.72
CA TYR A 282 8.69 -2.58 -18.87
C TYR A 282 7.20 -2.90 -18.69
N HIS A 283 6.54 -2.39 -17.64
CA HIS A 283 5.17 -2.80 -17.30
C HIS A 283 4.08 -1.91 -17.91
N LEU A 284 4.32 -0.62 -18.13
CA LEU A 284 3.33 0.30 -18.68
C LEU A 284 3.29 0.30 -20.22
N ARG A 285 4.29 -0.30 -20.87
CA ARG A 285 4.33 -0.55 -22.32
C ARG A 285 4.02 0.70 -23.14
N SER A 286 3.00 0.68 -24.00
CA SER A 286 2.67 1.79 -24.91
C SER A 286 2.28 3.08 -24.19
N ALA A 287 1.89 3.03 -22.91
CA ALA A 287 1.61 4.23 -22.13
C ALA A 287 2.84 5.13 -21.92
N VAL A 288 4.06 4.61 -22.06
CA VAL A 288 5.30 5.40 -21.89
C VAL A 288 5.76 6.10 -23.17
N LEU A 289 5.13 5.83 -24.32
CA LEU A 289 5.55 6.37 -25.63
C LEU A 289 5.71 7.90 -25.65
N PRO A 290 4.83 8.70 -25.02
CA PRO A 290 5.00 10.16 -24.98
C PRO A 290 6.31 10.62 -24.32
N TYR A 291 6.93 9.77 -23.50
CA TYR A 291 8.12 10.07 -22.71
C TYR A 291 9.39 9.37 -23.23
N ALA A 292 9.28 8.61 -24.32
CA ALA A 292 10.36 7.73 -24.81
C ALA A 292 11.67 8.49 -25.09
N SER A 293 11.59 9.70 -25.65
CA SER A 293 12.79 10.52 -25.94
C SER A 293 13.56 10.87 -24.67
N ASP A 294 12.87 11.27 -23.61
CA ASP A 294 13.52 11.68 -22.37
C ASP A 294 14.04 10.47 -21.58
N LEU A 295 13.30 9.36 -21.59
CA LEU A 295 13.76 8.07 -21.07
C LEU A 295 15.05 7.62 -21.76
N LEU A 296 15.11 7.68 -23.10
CA LEU A 296 16.31 7.33 -23.86
C LEU A 296 17.50 8.23 -23.49
N LYS A 297 17.29 9.55 -23.38
CA LYS A 297 18.33 10.49 -22.96
C LYS A 297 18.87 10.15 -21.57
N ILE A 298 18.00 9.78 -20.63
CA ILE A 298 18.40 9.39 -19.27
C ILE A 298 19.21 8.10 -19.30
N SER A 299 18.75 7.07 -20.01
CA SER A 299 19.47 5.80 -20.15
C SER A 299 20.87 6.02 -20.72
N LEU A 300 21.01 6.83 -21.77
CA LEU A 300 22.31 7.16 -22.36
C LEU A 300 23.21 7.94 -21.40
N LYS A 301 22.67 8.89 -20.64
CA LYS A 301 23.42 9.64 -19.62
C LYS A 301 23.91 8.73 -18.49
N SER A 302 23.08 7.79 -18.05
CA SER A 302 23.44 6.82 -17.00
C SER A 302 24.53 5.86 -17.46
N LEU A 303 24.46 5.38 -18.71
CA LEU A 303 25.50 4.52 -19.30
C LEU A 303 26.85 5.22 -19.50
N ARG A 304 26.84 6.52 -19.84
CA ARG A 304 28.08 7.31 -20.00
C ARG A 304 28.79 7.60 -18.69
N LYS A 305 28.06 7.67 -17.58
CA LYS A 305 28.63 7.78 -16.23
C LYS A 305 29.09 6.39 -15.76
N LYS A 306 30.16 5.85 -16.36
CA LYS A 306 30.88 4.67 -15.82
C LYS A 306 31.43 5.03 -14.44
N SER A 307 30.67 4.75 -13.38
CA SER A 307 31.25 4.41 -12.09
C SER A 307 30.87 2.97 -11.79
N GLU A 308 31.82 2.17 -11.31
CA GLU A 308 31.63 0.76 -10.98
C GLU A 308 30.46 0.54 -10.00
N LYS A 309 30.11 1.58 -9.21
CA LYS A 309 28.93 1.60 -8.32
C LYS A 309 27.58 1.77 -9.03
N ALA A 310 27.51 2.44 -10.18
CA ALA A 310 26.26 2.63 -10.91
C ALA A 310 25.81 1.32 -11.57
N LEU A 311 26.76 0.54 -12.08
CA LEU A 311 26.54 -0.81 -12.60
C LEU A 311 26.27 -1.82 -11.47
N SER A 312 26.89 -1.68 -10.30
CA SER A 312 26.54 -2.51 -9.15
C SER A 312 25.15 -2.18 -8.60
N LEU A 313 24.67 -0.93 -8.64
CA LEU A 313 23.27 -0.60 -8.29
C LEU A 313 22.27 -1.02 -9.38
N PHE A 314 22.71 -1.04 -10.64
CA PHE A 314 21.95 -1.63 -11.75
C PHE A 314 21.84 -3.16 -11.57
N ASN A 315 22.92 -3.83 -11.16
CA ASN A 315 22.99 -5.28 -10.92
C ASN A 315 22.37 -5.69 -9.58
N VAL A 316 22.49 -4.91 -8.50
CA VAL A 316 21.81 -5.14 -7.21
C VAL A 316 20.31 -4.86 -7.34
N GLY A 317 19.94 -3.87 -8.16
CA GLY A 317 18.56 -3.65 -8.58
C GLY A 317 18.02 -4.82 -9.42
N LEU A 318 18.84 -5.39 -10.32
CA LEU A 318 18.53 -6.62 -11.07
C LEU A 318 18.52 -7.87 -10.19
N GLU A 319 19.34 -7.96 -9.14
CA GLU A 319 19.31 -9.06 -8.16
C GLU A 319 18.07 -8.96 -7.27
N PHE A 320 17.63 -7.75 -6.86
CA PHE A 320 16.32 -7.58 -6.24
C PHE A 320 15.18 -7.88 -7.23
N PHE A 321 15.32 -7.48 -8.49
CA PHE A 321 14.37 -7.82 -9.57
C PHE A 321 14.32 -9.33 -9.83
N LEU A 322 15.45 -10.05 -9.72
CA LEU A 322 15.54 -11.50 -9.88
C LEU A 322 15.10 -12.27 -8.63
N ILE A 323 15.27 -11.71 -7.43
CA ILE A 323 14.69 -12.24 -6.19
C ILE A 323 13.16 -12.09 -6.23
N ASP A 324 12.65 -10.97 -6.75
CA ASP A 324 11.21 -10.71 -6.90
C ASP A 324 10.59 -11.51 -8.06
N VAL A 325 11.31 -11.73 -9.18
CA VAL A 325 10.88 -12.62 -10.26
C VAL A 325 10.91 -14.09 -9.83
N ASN A 326 11.89 -14.55 -9.05
CA ASN A 326 11.91 -15.93 -8.55
C ASN A 326 10.87 -16.19 -7.45
N GLN A 327 10.49 -15.18 -6.66
CA GLN A 327 9.36 -15.32 -5.72
C GLN A 327 8.00 -15.23 -6.43
N ASN A 328 7.86 -14.41 -7.48
CA ASN A 328 6.65 -14.37 -8.30
C ASN A 328 6.50 -15.59 -9.23
N HIS A 329 7.58 -16.25 -9.66
CA HIS A 329 7.50 -17.54 -10.36
C HIS A 329 6.87 -18.62 -9.47
N CYS A 330 7.09 -18.55 -8.15
CA CYS A 330 6.47 -19.45 -7.18
C CYS A 330 4.98 -19.15 -6.92
N TYR A 331 4.49 -17.95 -7.30
CA TYR A 331 3.08 -17.56 -7.20
C TYR A 331 2.31 -17.79 -8.52
N ILE A 332 2.96 -17.59 -9.67
CA ILE A 332 2.36 -17.82 -11.00
C ILE A 332 2.37 -19.31 -11.38
N GLU A 333 3.37 -20.10 -10.95
CA GLU A 333 3.33 -21.57 -11.13
C GLU A 333 2.23 -22.23 -10.27
N ARG A 334 1.78 -21.58 -9.18
CA ARG A 334 0.62 -22.07 -8.43
C ARG A 334 -0.70 -21.85 -9.17
N GLU A 335 -0.87 -20.80 -9.96
CA GLU A 335 -2.07 -20.64 -10.81
C GLU A 335 -2.10 -21.62 -12.00
N ALA A 336 -0.95 -22.07 -12.49
CA ALA A 336 -0.87 -23.08 -13.55
C ALA A 336 -1.19 -24.51 -13.04
N SER A 337 -1.07 -24.77 -11.74
CA SER A 337 -1.34 -26.10 -11.15
C SER A 337 -2.82 -26.36 -10.78
N TRP A 338 -3.74 -25.41 -11.05
CA TRP A 338 -5.20 -25.57 -10.84
C TRP A 338 -5.99 -25.76 -12.14
N LYS A 339 -5.33 -26.13 -13.24
CA LYS A 339 -5.98 -26.46 -14.53
C LYS A 339 -5.73 -27.89 -15.01
N LEU A 340 -5.60 -28.85 -14.09
CA LEU A 340 -5.80 -30.28 -14.36
C LEU A 340 -6.66 -30.90 -13.26
#